data_AF-A0A1I5S744-F1
#
_entry.id   AF-A0A1I5S744-F1
#
_cell.length_a   1.000
_cell.length_b   1.000
_cell.length_c   1.000
_cell.angle_alpha   90.00
_cell.angle_beta   90.00
_cell.angle_gamma   90.00
#
_symmetry.space_group_name_H-M   'P 1'
#
loop_
_entity.id
_entity.type
_entity.pdbx_description
1 polymer ?
#
loop_
_entity_poly.entity_id
_entity_poly.type
_entity_poly.pdbx_seq_one_letter_code
_entity_poly.pdbx_strand_id
1 'polypeptide(L)'
;MPAWIWPVEQKTETTVLIRLARFVHWIGVALGVVIIGGSVIYAASQIDSVPRAEREHAAWEARHPVLSTGERAGVGDGYYDGDYEPSIPSPDYGTPLAIGVFGALVALFARGLRYIMAGE
;
A
#
# COMPACT_ATOMS: atom_id res chain seq x y z
N MET A 1 44.62 8.01 14.49
CA MET A 1 43.89 8.21 13.22
C MET A 1 43.76 9.72 13.02
N PRO A 2 44.07 10.27 11.83
CA PRO A 2 44.29 11.70 11.69
C PRO A 2 42.95 12.47 11.67
N ALA A 3 42.86 13.50 12.51
CA ALA A 3 41.66 14.24 12.90
C ALA A 3 41.04 15.17 11.83
N TRP A 4 41.42 15.01 10.55
CA TRP A 4 40.98 15.88 9.44
C TRP A 4 39.88 15.27 8.57
N ILE A 5 39.55 13.99 8.74
CA ILE A 5 38.52 13.31 7.94
C ILE A 5 37.12 13.56 8.52
N TRP A 6 36.97 13.82 9.82
CA TRP A 6 35.69 14.24 10.43
C TRP A 6 35.94 15.02 11.73
N PRO A 7 35.37 16.22 11.93
CA PRO A 7 35.29 16.80 13.26
C PRO A 7 34.27 16.00 14.07
N VAL A 8 34.73 15.16 14.98
CA VAL A 8 33.90 14.61 16.06
C VAL A 8 33.82 15.67 17.15
N GLU A 9 33.20 16.81 16.85
CA GLU A 9 32.63 17.62 17.91
C GLU A 9 31.34 16.94 18.34
N GLN A 10 31.44 16.00 19.28
CA GLN A 10 30.30 15.68 20.13
C GLN A 10 29.99 16.93 20.94
N LYS A 11 29.19 17.84 20.38
CA LYS A 11 28.56 18.91 21.14
C LYS A 11 27.62 18.23 22.14
N THR A 12 28.12 18.07 23.36
CA THR A 12 27.41 17.53 24.52
C THR A 12 26.20 18.37 24.93
N GLU A 13 25.98 19.52 24.31
CA GLU A 13 24.72 20.24 24.38
C GLU A 13 23.74 19.69 23.35
N THR A 14 22.85 18.81 23.79
CA THR A 14 21.64 18.48 23.01
C THR A 14 20.75 19.71 22.94
N THR A 15 21.08 20.62 22.04
CA THR A 15 20.29 21.81 21.71
C THR A 15 18.86 21.38 21.42
N VAL A 16 17.87 22.20 21.78
CA VAL A 16 16.44 21.91 21.58
C VAL A 16 16.14 21.47 20.14
N LEU A 17 16.88 22.03 19.17
CA LEU A 17 16.87 21.65 17.75
C LEU A 17 17.18 20.17 17.49
N ILE A 18 18.19 19.59 18.13
CA ILE A 18 18.56 18.17 17.95
C ILE A 18 17.45 17.26 18.49
N ARG A 19 16.84 17.63 19.63
CA ARG A 19 15.71 16.87 20.22
C ARG A 19 14.47 16.94 19.32
N LEU A 20 14.15 18.12 18.80
CA LEU A 20 13.07 18.33 17.85
C LEU A 20 13.33 17.54 16.55
N ALA A 21 14.56 17.55 16.04
CA ALA A 21 14.94 16.79 14.85
C ALA A 21 14.77 15.29 15.03
N ARG A 22 15.13 14.75 16.20
CA ARG A 22 14.88 13.35 16.56
C ARG A 22 13.38 13.05 16.65
N PHE A 23 12.59 13.95 17.23
CA PHE A 23 11.14 13.76 17.35
C PHE A 23 10.46 13.73 15.98
N VAL A 24 10.75 14.71 15.12
CA VAL A 24 10.21 14.78 13.75
C VAL A 24 10.65 13.57 12.93
N HIS A 25 11.90 13.12 13.08
CA HIS A 25 12.38 11.89 12.44
C HIS A 25 11.54 10.67 12.82
N TRP A 26 11.31 10.46 14.12
CA TRP A 26 10.53 9.30 14.58
C TRP A 26 9.07 9.36 14.14
N ILE A 27 8.48 10.55 14.06
CA ILE A 27 7.15 10.72 13.46
C ILE A 27 7.15 10.29 12.00
N GLY A 28 8.11 10.77 11.21
CA GLY A 28 8.21 10.41 9.79
C GLY A 28 8.49 8.93 9.56
N VAL A 29 9.31 8.30 10.41
CA VAL A 29 9.53 6.84 10.39
C VAL A 29 8.24 6.09 10.74
N ALA A 30 7.52 6.50 11.78
CA ALA A 30 6.26 5.87 12.16
C ALA A 30 5.22 5.98 11.04
N LEU A 31 5.09 7.15 10.41
CA LEU A 31 4.23 7.36 9.25
C LEU A 31 4.64 6.47 8.07
N GLY A 32 5.94 6.40 7.75
CA GLY A 32 6.45 5.52 6.71
C GLY A 32 6.11 4.05 6.96
N VAL A 33 6.26 3.57 8.20
CA VAL A 33 5.90 2.20 8.59
C VAL A 33 4.41 1.94 8.44
N VAL A 34 3.55 2.88 8.86
CA VAL A 34 2.09 2.73 8.72
C VAL A 34 1.68 2.70 7.24
N ILE A 35 2.26 3.55 6.40
CA ILE A 35 1.98 3.60 4.96
C ILE A 35 2.42 2.30 4.27
N ILE A 36 3.64 1.85 4.54
CA ILE A 36 4.17 0.59 3.97
C ILE A 36 3.36 -0.61 4.48
N GLY A 37 3.08 -0.68 5.78
CA GLY A 37 2.27 -1.74 6.38
C GLY A 37 0.85 -1.78 5.79
N GLY A 38 0.21 -0.62 5.63
CA GLY A 38 -1.10 -0.50 4.98
C GLY A 38 -1.08 -0.96 3.52
N SER A 39 -0.03 -0.63 2.77
CA SER A 39 0.18 -1.12 1.40
C SER A 39 0.26 -2.65 1.35
N VAL A 40 1.02 -3.28 2.26
CA VAL A 40 1.13 -4.75 2.34
C VAL A 40 -0.21 -5.40 2.68
N ILE A 41 -0.96 -4.84 3.63
CA ILE A 41 -2.29 -5.36 4.01
C ILE A 41 -3.26 -5.25 2.83
N TYR A 42 -3.27 -4.12 2.13
CA TYR A 42 -4.10 -3.93 0.93
C TYR A 42 -3.70 -4.92 -0.18
N ALA A 43 -2.41 -5.09 -0.45
CA ALA A 43 -1.93 -6.08 -1.42
C ALA A 43 -2.36 -7.50 -1.03
N ALA A 44 -2.24 -7.88 0.25
CA ALA A 44 -2.67 -9.17 0.74
C ALA A 44 -4.18 -9.40 0.57
N SER A 45 -5.00 -8.37 0.80
CA SER A 45 -6.46 -8.49 0.57
C SER A 45 -6.83 -8.75 -0.89
N GLN A 46 -5.99 -8.32 -1.84
CA GLN A 46 -6.21 -8.56 -3.27
C GLN A 46 -5.84 -10.00 -3.69
N ILE A 47 -4.93 -10.65 -2.96
CA ILE A 47 -4.50 -12.02 -3.25
C ILE A 47 -5.64 -13.02 -3.04
N ASP A 48 -6.47 -12.81 -2.02
CA ASP A 48 -7.57 -13.72 -1.70
C ASP A 48 -8.89 -13.36 -2.41
N SER A 49 -9.10 -12.08 -2.78
CA SER A 49 -10.34 -11.61 -3.38
C SER A 49 -10.51 -12.06 -4.83
N VAL A 50 -9.44 -12.04 -5.63
CA VAL A 50 -9.51 -12.38 -7.07
C VAL A 50 -9.78 -13.87 -7.30
N PRO A 51 -9.07 -14.83 -6.70
CA PRO A 51 -9.35 -16.26 -6.88
C PRO A 51 -10.72 -16.65 -6.31
N ARG A 52 -11.23 -15.91 -5.32
CA ARG A 52 -12.58 -16.10 -4.81
C ARG A 52 -13.62 -15.61 -5.82
N ALA A 53 -13.47 -14.40 -6.35
CA ALA A 53 -14.36 -13.86 -7.37
C ALA A 53 -14.37 -14.72 -8.63
N GLU A 54 -13.23 -15.25 -9.07
CA GLU A 54 -13.13 -16.19 -10.20
C GLU A 54 -13.92 -17.48 -9.94
N ARG A 55 -13.84 -18.05 -8.72
CA ARG A 55 -14.62 -19.25 -8.36
C ARG A 55 -16.11 -18.97 -8.30
N GLU A 56 -16.50 -17.83 -7.75
CA GLU A 56 -17.90 -17.40 -7.70
C GLU A 56 -18.45 -17.17 -9.11
N HIS A 57 -17.66 -16.56 -9.99
CA HIS A 57 -17.99 -16.36 -11.40
C HIS A 57 -18.12 -17.70 -12.15
N ALA A 58 -17.14 -18.61 -12.02
CA ALA A 58 -17.21 -19.93 -12.65
C ALA A 58 -18.43 -20.75 -12.16
N ALA A 59 -18.77 -20.65 -10.87
CA ALA A 59 -19.97 -21.28 -10.33
C ALA A 59 -21.27 -20.64 -10.87
N TRP A 60 -21.26 -19.34 -11.14
CA TRP A 60 -22.36 -18.64 -11.78
C TRP A 60 -22.48 -19.04 -13.26
N GLU A 61 -21.37 -19.11 -14.01
CA GLU A 61 -21.38 -19.58 -15.41
C GLU A 61 -21.91 -21.01 -15.55
N ALA A 62 -21.61 -21.88 -14.59
CA ALA A 62 -22.13 -23.24 -14.54
C ALA A 62 -23.67 -23.29 -14.35
N ARG A 63 -24.27 -22.29 -13.68
CA ARG A 63 -25.73 -22.15 -13.53
C ARG A 63 -26.38 -21.49 -14.74
N HIS A 64 -25.63 -20.69 -15.49
CA HIS A 64 -26.11 -19.86 -16.60
C HIS A 64 -25.41 -20.19 -17.93
N PRO A 65 -25.63 -21.40 -18.50
CA PRO A 65 -25.02 -21.78 -19.76
C PRO A 65 -25.47 -20.85 -20.91
N VAL A 66 -24.55 -20.59 -21.84
CA VAL A 66 -24.82 -19.82 -23.05
C VAL A 66 -25.65 -20.68 -24.01
N LEU A 67 -26.81 -20.17 -24.41
CA LEU A 67 -27.72 -20.80 -25.36
C LEU A 67 -27.24 -20.57 -26.80
N SER A 68 -27.80 -21.33 -27.75
CA SER A 68 -27.50 -21.16 -29.18
C SER A 68 -27.90 -19.79 -29.75
N THR A 69 -28.77 -19.05 -29.04
CA THR A 69 -29.16 -17.66 -29.35
C THR A 69 -28.10 -16.64 -28.94
N GLY A 70 -27.07 -17.05 -28.16
CA GLY A 70 -26.10 -16.15 -27.55
C GLY A 70 -26.54 -15.58 -26.20
N GLU A 71 -27.76 -15.86 -25.76
CA GLU A 71 -28.29 -15.46 -24.45
C GLU A 71 -27.86 -16.45 -23.36
N ARG A 72 -27.76 -15.99 -22.11
CA ARG A 72 -27.49 -16.87 -20.96
C ARG A 72 -28.79 -17.37 -20.34
N ALA A 73 -28.88 -18.68 -20.14
CA ALA A 73 -30.06 -19.30 -19.57
C ALA A 73 -30.34 -18.80 -18.15
N GLY A 74 -31.58 -18.41 -17.86
CA GLY A 74 -31.99 -17.99 -16.51
C GLY A 74 -31.48 -16.62 -16.07
N VAL A 75 -30.90 -15.83 -16.98
CA VAL A 75 -30.61 -14.41 -16.77
C VAL A 75 -31.71 -13.64 -17.50
N GLY A 76 -32.74 -13.17 -16.77
CA GLY A 76 -33.80 -12.37 -17.37
C GLY A 76 -33.36 -10.92 -17.63
N ASP A 77 -33.93 -10.26 -18.65
CA ASP A 77 -33.75 -8.81 -18.95
C ASP A 77 -34.29 -7.87 -17.84
N GLY A 78 -34.61 -8.40 -16.66
CA GLY A 78 -35.27 -7.69 -15.57
C GLY A 78 -34.29 -7.20 -14.51
N TYR A 79 -34.47 -5.95 -14.10
CA TYR A 79 -33.80 -5.24 -12.99
C TYR A 79 -33.90 -5.91 -11.59
N TYR A 80 -34.40 -7.15 -11.49
CA TYR A 80 -34.76 -7.82 -10.23
C TYR A 80 -34.37 -9.31 -10.19
N ASP A 81 -33.43 -9.77 -11.00
CA ASP A 81 -32.83 -11.09 -10.76
C ASP A 81 -31.77 -10.99 -9.66
N GLY A 82 -31.97 -11.70 -8.56
CA GLY A 82 -31.03 -11.71 -7.43
C GLY A 82 -29.71 -12.44 -7.72
N ASP A 83 -29.56 -13.04 -8.91
CA ASP A 83 -28.39 -13.82 -9.35
C ASP A 83 -27.59 -13.03 -10.41
N TYR A 84 -27.13 -11.83 -10.03
CA TYR A 84 -26.26 -11.00 -10.87
C TYR A 84 -24.91 -11.68 -11.13
N GLU A 85 -24.39 -11.50 -12.34
CA GLU A 85 -23.05 -11.96 -12.71
C GLU A 85 -21.98 -11.36 -11.77
N PRO A 86 -21.21 -12.19 -11.05
CA PRO A 86 -20.16 -11.70 -10.17
C PRO A 86 -19.09 -10.97 -11.00
N SER A 87 -18.82 -9.71 -10.66
CA SER A 87 -17.70 -8.98 -11.26
C SER A 87 -16.37 -9.59 -10.80
N ILE A 88 -15.50 -9.95 -11.73
CA ILE A 88 -14.12 -10.32 -11.43
C ILE A 88 -13.30 -9.02 -11.37
N PRO A 89 -12.88 -8.55 -10.18
CA PRO A 89 -12.03 -7.37 -10.11
C PRO A 89 -10.70 -7.66 -10.78
N SER A 90 -10.20 -6.73 -11.59
CA SER A 90 -8.83 -6.82 -12.07
C SER A 90 -7.88 -6.58 -10.89
N PRO A 91 -6.84 -7.40 -10.72
CA PRO A 91 -5.92 -7.21 -9.62
C PRO A 91 -5.14 -5.91 -9.80
N ASP A 92 -5.30 -4.98 -8.85
CA ASP A 92 -4.54 -3.74 -8.79
C ASP A 92 -3.27 -3.93 -7.97
N TYR A 93 -2.19 -4.27 -8.68
CA TYR A 93 -0.84 -4.36 -8.11
C TYR A 93 -0.08 -3.02 -8.15
N GLY A 94 -0.56 -2.03 -8.91
CA GLY A 94 0.11 -0.75 -9.10
C GLY A 94 -0.02 0.17 -7.90
N THR A 95 -1.23 0.28 -7.36
CA THR A 95 -1.53 1.11 -6.19
C THR A 95 -0.77 0.70 -4.93
N PRO A 96 -0.72 -0.59 -4.49
CA PRO A 96 0.06 -0.96 -3.31
C PRO A 96 1.55 -0.67 -3.50
N LEU A 97 2.10 -0.90 -4.68
CA LEU A 97 3.51 -0.64 -4.96
C LEU A 97 3.81 0.87 -4.89
N ALA A 98 2.95 1.71 -5.49
CA ALA A 98 3.07 3.16 -5.42
C ALA A 98 2.98 3.69 -3.97
N ILE A 99 2.03 3.18 -3.18
CA ILE A 99 1.88 3.54 -1.75
C ILE A 99 3.13 3.14 -0.96
N GLY A 100 3.66 1.93 -1.19
CA GLY A 100 4.87 1.44 -0.54
C GLY A 100 6.09 2.31 -0.84
N VAL A 101 6.28 2.67 -2.13
CA VAL A 101 7.35 3.59 -2.56
C VAL A 101 7.18 4.96 -1.90
N PHE A 102 5.96 5.50 -1.86
CA PHE A 102 5.69 6.77 -1.20
C PHE A 102 6.02 6.74 0.29
N GLY A 103 5.64 5.66 1.00
CA GLY A 103 5.99 5.47 2.41
C GLY A 103 7.50 5.42 2.65
N ALA A 104 8.25 4.75 1.76
CA ALA A 104 9.71 4.73 1.82
C ALA A 104 10.32 6.12 1.59
N LEU A 105 9.79 6.89 0.64
CA LEU A 105 10.23 8.27 0.38
C LEU A 105 9.98 9.18 1.58
N VAL A 106 8.84 9.06 2.26
CA VAL A 106 8.54 9.81 3.49
C VAL A 106 9.53 9.48 4.60
N ALA A 107 9.85 8.20 4.80
CA ALA A 107 10.83 7.78 5.81
C ALA A 107 12.25 8.30 5.49
N LEU A 108 12.66 8.25 4.22
CA LEU A 108 13.94 8.79 3.76
C LEU A 108 14.00 10.32 3.90
N PHE A 109 12.91 11.02 3.56
CA PHE A 109 12.82 12.46 3.73
C PHE A 109 12.91 12.85 5.21
N ALA A 110 12.20 12.15 6.10
CA ALA A 110 12.28 12.37 7.54
C ALA A 110 13.69 12.09 8.11
N ARG A 111 14.42 11.15 7.52
CA ARG A 111 15.84 10.94 7.81
C ARG A 111 16.71 12.09 7.30
N GLY A 112 16.51 12.57 6.07
CA GLY A 112 17.24 13.71 5.51
C GLY A 112 17.01 15.00 6.30
N LEU A 113 15.77 15.26 6.69
CA LEU A 113 15.39 16.42 7.51
C LEU A 113 16.10 16.40 8.87
N ARG A 114 16.30 15.22 9.45
CA ARG A 114 17.07 15.05 10.68
C ARG A 114 18.53 15.45 10.49
N TYR A 115 19.18 15.02 9.41
CA TYR A 115 20.56 15.41 9.11
C TYR A 115 20.69 16.93 8.98
N ILE A 116 19.82 17.56 8.19
CA ILE A 116 19.82 19.02 7.97
C ILE A 116 19.60 19.79 9.28
N MET A 117 18.64 19.38 10.12
CA MET A 117 18.33 20.10 11.36
C MET A 117 19.32 19.82 12.51
N ALA A 118 19.93 18.64 12.54
CA ALA A 118 20.90 18.29 13.56
C ALA A 118 22.33 18.73 13.20
N GLY A 119 22.58 19.13 11.94
CA GLY A 119 23.92 19.43 11.44
C GLY A 119 24.82 18.19 11.39
N GLU A 120 24.21 17.00 11.29
CA GLU A 120 24.88 15.71 11.11
C GLU A 120 25.28 15.49 9.64
#